data_AF-A0A8C9YTD2-F1
#
_entry.id   AF-A0A8C9YTD2-F1
#
_cell.length_a   1.000
_cell.length_b   1.000
_cell.length_c   1.000
_cell.angle_alpha   90.00
_cell.angle_beta   90.00
_cell.angle_gamma   90.00
#
_symmetry.space_group_name_H-M   'P 1'
#
loop_
_entity.id
_entity.type
_entity.pdbx_description
1 polymer ?
#
loop_
_entity_poly.entity_id
_entity_poly.type
_entity_poly.pdbx_seq_one_letter_code
_entity_poly.pdbx_strand_id
1 'polypeptide(L)'
;MMTGFRLNLSPLKEPLGFVKLVEWLTAIFAFGCCGGYSGKNIISLFCGDGTNETLTANFHYPFRLSQVPLIEGNATVCNHSVTTTHMVGDSASSVEFFVGIAIVCFLYSMVALLVYLGYMHVYKDSDFGPIFDFLITAILVFLWLVSSSAWAKGLQNVKDATDTGGISATLEVCKGSNITCEVTEFASLRTLNISVVFGYLNMFVWASNAWFVYKETRWHSQKFSSQPGPGRQQVPAPI
;
A
#
# COMPACT_ATOMS: atom_id res chain seq x y z
N MET A 1 -24.58 33.46 -1.39
CA MET A 1 -23.50 33.84 -2.33
C MET A 1 -22.99 32.56 -2.96
N MET A 2 -22.99 32.44 -4.30
CA MET A 2 -22.36 31.29 -4.95
C MET A 2 -20.85 31.41 -4.75
N THR A 3 -20.29 30.59 -3.87
CA THR A 3 -18.84 30.37 -3.79
C THR A 3 -18.42 29.67 -5.08
N GLY A 4 -18.08 30.45 -6.10
CA GLY A 4 -17.59 29.92 -7.37
C GLY A 4 -16.18 29.36 -7.23
N PHE A 5 -15.88 28.29 -7.97
CA PHE A 5 -14.53 27.72 -8.06
C PHE A 5 -13.55 28.80 -8.55
N ARG A 6 -12.51 29.08 -7.76
CA ARG A 6 -11.42 30.00 -8.14
C ARG A 6 -10.09 29.29 -8.01
N LEU A 7 -9.56 28.81 -9.14
CA LEU A 7 -8.29 28.10 -9.18
C LEU A 7 -7.14 29.03 -8.79
N ASN A 8 -6.51 28.76 -7.65
CA ASN A 8 -5.31 29.43 -7.19
C ASN A 8 -4.24 28.37 -6.90
N LEU A 9 -3.10 28.44 -7.58
CA LEU A 9 -1.98 27.51 -7.43
C LEU A 9 -1.03 27.92 -6.29
N SER A 10 -1.23 29.08 -5.67
CA SER A 10 -0.41 29.53 -4.52
C SER A 10 -0.35 28.50 -3.38
N PRO A 11 -1.43 27.78 -3.02
CA PRO A 11 -1.41 26.72 -2.00
C PRO A 11 -0.51 25.53 -2.34
N LEU A 12 -0.17 25.27 -3.61
CA LEU A 12 0.81 24.23 -3.97
C LEU A 12 2.25 24.61 -3.58
N LYS A 13 2.51 25.91 -3.40
CA LYS A 13 3.80 26.40 -2.89
C LYS A 13 3.86 26.37 -1.37
N GLU A 14 2.70 26.21 -0.72
CA GLU A 14 2.61 26.02 0.73
C GLU A 14 2.83 24.53 1.06
N PRO A 15 3.43 24.23 2.24
CA PRO A 15 3.73 22.85 2.62
C PRO A 15 2.47 21.96 2.64
N LEU A 16 1.31 22.51 2.99
CA LEU A 16 0.05 21.78 3.06
C LEU A 16 -0.40 21.24 1.68
N GLY A 17 -0.40 22.10 0.65
CA GLY A 17 -0.80 21.68 -0.70
C GLY A 17 0.25 20.81 -1.40
N PHE A 18 1.54 21.08 -1.16
CA PHE A 18 2.62 20.25 -1.71
C PHE A 18 2.57 18.82 -1.18
N VAL A 19 2.36 18.63 0.13
CA VAL A 19 2.28 17.29 0.73
C VAL A 19 1.09 16.50 0.17
N LYS A 20 -0.09 17.12 -0.01
CA LYS A 20 -1.24 16.44 -0.65
C LYS A 20 -0.93 15.95 -2.07
N LEU A 21 -0.14 16.73 -2.84
CA LEU A 21 0.29 16.30 -4.18
C LEU A 21 1.23 15.09 -4.12
N VAL A 22 2.15 15.09 -3.15
CA VAL A 22 3.04 13.94 -2.92
C VAL A 22 2.23 12.71 -2.54
N GLU A 23 1.30 12.82 -1.58
CA GLU A 23 0.40 11.73 -1.16
C GLU A 23 -0.37 11.13 -2.34
N TRP A 24 -0.88 11.99 -3.22
CA TRP A 24 -1.61 11.59 -4.41
C TRP A 24 -0.74 10.76 -5.35
N LEU A 25 0.49 11.22 -5.65
CA LEU A 25 1.43 10.50 -6.50
C LEU A 25 1.90 9.19 -5.87
N THR A 26 2.24 9.20 -4.58
CA THR A 26 2.74 8.02 -3.88
C THR A 26 1.66 6.95 -3.70
N ALA A 27 0.37 7.33 -3.62
CA ALA A 27 -0.75 6.38 -3.63
C ALA A 27 -0.86 5.65 -4.98
N ILE A 28 -0.68 6.35 -6.11
CA ILE A 28 -0.67 5.74 -7.46
C ILE A 28 0.40 4.67 -7.57
N PHE A 29 1.63 4.97 -7.14
CA PHE A 29 2.71 3.99 -7.16
C PHE A 29 2.41 2.78 -6.26
N ALA A 30 1.81 2.99 -5.08
CA ALA A 30 1.49 1.91 -4.17
C ALA A 30 0.48 0.91 -4.76
N PHE A 31 -0.68 1.36 -5.27
CA PHE A 31 -1.65 0.43 -5.86
C PHE A 31 -1.25 -0.03 -7.27
N GLY A 32 -0.58 0.80 -8.06
CA GLY A 32 -0.14 0.47 -9.42
C GLY A 32 0.89 -0.65 -9.46
N CYS A 33 1.80 -0.69 -8.49
CA CYS A 33 2.79 -1.77 -8.36
C CYS A 33 2.17 -3.13 -7.98
N CYS A 34 1.00 -3.16 -7.33
CA CYS A 34 0.33 -4.40 -6.94
C CYS A 34 -0.75 -4.84 -7.94
N GLY A 35 -1.64 -3.93 -8.33
CA GLY A 35 -2.87 -4.28 -9.06
C GLY A 35 -2.63 -4.82 -10.47
N GLY A 36 -1.49 -4.51 -11.09
CA GLY A 36 -1.13 -5.00 -12.42
C GLY A 36 -0.09 -6.13 -12.43
N TYR A 37 0.24 -6.71 -11.27
CA TYR A 37 1.33 -7.68 -11.19
C TYR A 37 0.93 -9.07 -11.70
N SER A 38 1.77 -9.63 -12.57
CA SER A 38 1.74 -11.03 -12.99
C SER A 38 3.16 -11.59 -12.98
N GLY A 39 3.34 -12.76 -12.35
CA GLY A 39 4.60 -13.47 -12.22
C GLY A 39 4.47 -14.90 -12.75
N LYS A 40 5.57 -15.41 -13.30
CA LYS A 40 5.69 -16.77 -13.80
C LYS A 40 6.99 -17.38 -13.26
N ASN A 41 6.87 -18.52 -12.58
CA ASN A 41 8.00 -19.35 -12.19
C ASN A 41 8.06 -20.60 -13.08
N ILE A 42 9.27 -21.06 -13.40
CA ILE A 42 9.50 -22.35 -14.06
C ILE A 42 10.13 -23.30 -13.04
N ILE A 43 9.48 -24.44 -12.85
CA ILE A 43 9.89 -25.51 -11.95
C ILE A 43 10.46 -26.62 -12.84
N SER A 44 11.71 -26.99 -12.63
CA SER A 44 12.31 -28.15 -13.28
C SER A 44 12.29 -29.35 -12.34
N LEU A 45 11.89 -30.48 -12.89
CA LEU A 45 11.81 -31.77 -12.23
C LEU A 45 12.90 -32.65 -12.82
N PHE A 46 13.86 -33.05 -12.00
CA PHE A 46 14.94 -33.95 -12.39
C PHE A 46 14.53 -35.38 -12.00
N CYS A 47 14.02 -36.13 -12.97
CA CYS A 47 13.55 -37.49 -12.76
C CYS A 47 14.74 -38.48 -12.72
N GLY A 48 14.65 -39.53 -11.89
CA GLY A 48 15.71 -40.52 -11.73
C GLY A 48 16.02 -41.38 -12.97
N ASP A 49 15.15 -41.34 -13.98
CA ASP A 49 15.32 -41.98 -15.29
C ASP A 49 16.11 -41.11 -16.29
N GLY A 50 16.58 -39.94 -15.86
CA GLY A 50 17.35 -39.00 -16.68
C GLY A 50 16.50 -38.08 -17.54
N THR A 51 15.17 -38.14 -17.42
CA THR A 51 14.27 -37.18 -18.08
C THR A 51 14.08 -35.94 -17.21
N ASN A 52 14.10 -34.78 -17.85
CA ASN A 52 13.84 -33.50 -17.17
C ASN A 52 12.51 -32.95 -17.68
N GLU A 53 11.57 -32.73 -16.76
CA GLU A 53 10.29 -32.10 -17.08
C GLU A 53 10.22 -30.70 -16.49
N THR A 54 9.41 -29.83 -17.08
CA THR A 54 9.21 -28.47 -16.57
C THR A 54 7.74 -28.18 -16.35
N LEU A 55 7.44 -27.57 -15.20
CA LEU A 55 6.12 -27.08 -14.82
C LEU A 55 6.15 -25.56 -14.75
N THR A 56 5.05 -24.93 -15.16
CA THR A 56 4.90 -23.48 -15.09
C THR A 56 3.96 -23.12 -13.96
N ALA A 57 4.45 -22.35 -12.98
CA ALA A 57 3.63 -21.79 -11.91
C ALA A 57 3.37 -20.31 -12.19
N ASN A 58 2.15 -19.99 -12.59
CA ASN A 58 1.72 -18.60 -12.81
C ASN A 58 1.03 -18.07 -11.56
N PHE A 59 1.29 -16.81 -11.19
CA PHE A 59 0.58 -16.16 -10.10
C PHE A 59 0.42 -14.67 -10.41
N HIS A 60 -0.75 -14.13 -10.12
CA HIS A 60 -1.11 -12.74 -10.44
C HIS A 60 -1.90 -12.16 -9.28
N TYR A 61 -2.04 -10.83 -9.22
CA TYR A 61 -2.97 -10.19 -8.30
C TYR A 61 -4.39 -10.78 -8.47
N PRO A 62 -5.11 -11.16 -7.39
CA PRO A 62 -4.84 -10.90 -5.98
C PRO A 62 -4.09 -12.04 -5.23
N PHE A 63 -3.25 -12.84 -5.88
CA PHE A 63 -2.43 -13.90 -5.26
C PHE A 63 -3.23 -15.01 -4.57
N ARG A 64 -4.30 -15.48 -5.22
CA ARG A 64 -5.07 -16.67 -4.84
C ARG A 64 -4.34 -17.94 -5.30
N LEU A 65 -3.21 -18.23 -4.68
CA LEU A 65 -2.33 -19.35 -5.05
C LEU A 65 -3.08 -20.70 -4.99
N SER A 66 -3.99 -20.87 -4.03
CA SER A 66 -4.85 -22.06 -3.89
C SER A 66 -5.80 -22.33 -5.05
N GLN A 67 -6.05 -21.34 -5.91
CA GLN A 67 -6.96 -21.49 -7.06
C GLN A 67 -6.20 -21.73 -8.37
N VAL A 68 -4.88 -21.50 -8.40
CA VAL A 68 -4.07 -21.71 -9.60
C VAL A 68 -3.48 -23.11 -9.57
N PRO A 69 -3.87 -24.01 -10.49
CA PRO A 69 -3.29 -25.35 -10.56
C PRO A 69 -1.85 -25.25 -11.07
N LEU A 70 -0.93 -25.96 -10.40
CA LEU A 70 0.43 -26.22 -10.88
C LEU A 70 0.44 -27.28 -11.99
N ILE A 71 -0.54 -28.18 -11.94
CA ILE A 71 -0.74 -29.26 -12.91
C ILE A 71 -2.22 -29.24 -13.27
N GLU A 72 -2.53 -28.95 -14.54
CA GLU A 72 -3.91 -29.00 -15.05
C GLU A 72 -4.32 -30.46 -15.29
N GLY A 73 -5.04 -31.04 -14.33
CA GLY A 73 -5.59 -32.39 -14.42
C GLY A 73 -4.66 -33.50 -13.94
N ASN A 74 -5.03 -34.75 -14.21
CA ASN A 74 -4.22 -35.91 -13.89
C ASN A 74 -3.11 -36.04 -14.94
N ALA A 75 -1.96 -35.46 -14.67
CA ALA A 75 -0.77 -35.62 -15.52
C ALA A 75 0.16 -36.69 -14.94
N THR A 76 0.77 -37.46 -15.81
CA THR A 76 1.92 -38.30 -15.45
C THR A 76 3.15 -37.41 -15.46
N VAL A 77 3.73 -37.19 -14.29
CA VAL A 77 4.94 -36.38 -14.11
C VAL A 77 6.02 -37.30 -13.55
N CYS A 78 7.17 -37.40 -14.23
CA CYS A 78 8.23 -38.35 -13.88
C CYS A 78 7.73 -39.80 -13.66
N ASN A 79 6.91 -40.35 -14.56
CA ASN A 79 6.29 -41.68 -14.42
C ASN A 79 5.40 -41.90 -13.18
N HIS A 80 5.07 -40.83 -12.44
CA HIS A 80 4.10 -40.86 -11.34
C HIS A 80 2.82 -40.14 -11.75
N SER A 81 1.65 -40.72 -11.46
CA SER A 81 0.37 -40.01 -11.66
C SER A 81 0.21 -38.97 -10.54
N VAL A 82 0.18 -37.70 -10.91
CA VAL A 82 -0.05 -36.60 -9.97
C VAL A 82 -1.43 -36.04 -10.20
N THR A 83 -2.23 -35.97 -9.15
CA THR A 83 -3.55 -35.32 -9.19
C THR A 83 -3.38 -33.80 -9.23
N THR A 84 -4.39 -33.07 -9.70
CA THR A 84 -4.42 -31.61 -9.73
C THR A 84 -3.91 -31.04 -8.40
N THR A 85 -2.74 -30.41 -8.45
CA THR A 85 -2.08 -29.84 -7.27
C THR A 85 -2.15 -28.32 -7.39
N HIS A 86 -2.67 -27.67 -6.36
CA HIS A 86 -2.73 -26.21 -6.27
C HIS A 86 -1.56 -25.69 -5.45
N MET A 87 -1.13 -24.46 -5.71
CA MET A 87 -0.13 -23.81 -4.86
C MET A 87 -0.70 -23.55 -3.45
N VAL A 88 0.15 -23.67 -2.43
CA VAL A 88 -0.29 -23.47 -1.04
C VAL A 88 -0.29 -21.98 -0.69
N GLY A 89 -1.44 -21.47 -0.23
CA GLY A 89 -1.56 -20.14 0.35
C GLY A 89 -2.67 -19.29 -0.28
N ASP A 90 -3.15 -18.32 0.50
CA ASP A 90 -4.01 -17.24 0.02
C ASP A 90 -3.56 -15.94 0.69
N SER A 91 -3.10 -14.99 -0.11
CA SER A 91 -2.71 -13.64 0.35
C SER A 91 -3.60 -12.55 -0.26
N ALA A 92 -4.77 -12.92 -0.80
CA ALA A 92 -5.70 -12.01 -1.44
C ALA A 92 -6.25 -10.96 -0.49
N SER A 93 -6.69 -11.36 0.69
CA SER A 93 -7.25 -10.43 1.67
C SER A 93 -6.27 -9.31 2.04
N SER A 94 -5.00 -9.65 2.27
CA SER A 94 -3.95 -8.69 2.61
C SER A 94 -3.68 -7.70 1.48
N VAL A 95 -3.55 -8.18 0.24
CA VAL A 95 -3.23 -7.31 -0.91
C VAL A 95 -4.45 -6.46 -1.33
N GLU A 96 -5.65 -7.04 -1.30
CA GLU A 96 -6.91 -6.35 -1.61
C GLU A 96 -7.17 -5.24 -0.60
N PHE A 97 -6.90 -5.49 0.69
CA PHE A 97 -6.97 -4.47 1.73
C PHE A 97 -5.97 -3.33 1.48
N PHE A 98 -4.71 -3.64 1.17
CA PHE A 98 -3.69 -2.65 0.85
C PHE A 98 -4.04 -1.79 -0.37
N VAL A 99 -4.47 -2.42 -1.47
CA VAL A 99 -4.89 -1.73 -2.69
C VAL A 99 -6.15 -0.89 -2.43
N GLY A 100 -7.10 -1.41 -1.66
CA GLY A 100 -8.31 -0.68 -1.27
C GLY A 100 -8.01 0.61 -0.51
N ILE A 101 -7.13 0.54 0.51
CA ILE A 101 -6.69 1.73 1.25
C ILE A 101 -5.98 2.73 0.33
N ALA A 102 -5.10 2.25 -0.56
CA ALA A 102 -4.41 3.11 -1.51
C ALA A 102 -5.36 3.86 -2.46
N ILE A 103 -6.44 3.21 -2.93
CA ILE A 103 -7.48 3.84 -3.76
C ILE A 103 -8.26 4.90 -2.97
N VAL A 104 -8.65 4.61 -1.73
CA VAL A 104 -9.33 5.57 -0.85
C VAL A 104 -8.45 6.81 -0.60
N CYS A 105 -7.17 6.61 -0.30
CA CYS A 105 -6.18 7.66 -0.12
C CYS A 105 -5.96 8.50 -1.40
N PHE A 106 -5.94 7.86 -2.58
CA PHE A 106 -5.88 8.54 -3.87
C PHE A 106 -7.10 9.44 -4.10
N LEU A 107 -8.31 8.93 -3.90
CA LEU A 107 -9.54 9.72 -4.07
C LEU A 107 -9.63 10.86 -3.06
N TYR A 108 -9.25 10.60 -1.80
CA TYR A 108 -9.24 11.63 -0.76
C TYR A 108 -8.27 12.77 -1.07
N SER A 109 -7.02 12.44 -1.39
CA SER A 109 -6.00 13.44 -1.75
C SER A 109 -6.40 14.25 -2.97
N MET A 110 -7.04 13.64 -3.97
CA MET A 110 -7.61 14.36 -5.12
C MET A 110 -8.68 15.38 -4.70
N VAL A 111 -9.65 14.98 -3.88
CA VAL A 111 -10.71 15.88 -3.39
C VAL A 111 -10.12 16.99 -2.52
N ALA A 112 -9.23 16.65 -1.58
CA ALA A 112 -8.56 17.62 -0.73
C ALA A 112 -7.77 18.65 -1.56
N LEU A 113 -7.06 18.19 -2.60
CA LEU A 113 -6.32 19.08 -3.51
C LEU A 113 -7.27 20.02 -4.28
N LEU A 114 -8.42 19.53 -4.75
CA LEU A 114 -9.42 20.38 -5.40
C LEU A 114 -9.99 21.45 -4.45
N VAL A 115 -10.23 21.09 -3.18
CA VAL A 115 -10.65 22.04 -2.14
C VAL A 115 -9.54 23.07 -1.88
N TYR A 116 -8.28 22.62 -1.80
CA TYR A 116 -7.12 23.50 -1.58
C TYR A 116 -6.78 24.38 -2.78
N LEU A 117 -7.18 24.03 -3.99
CA LEU A 117 -6.95 24.87 -5.17
C LEU A 117 -8.12 25.81 -5.46
N GLY A 118 -9.35 25.37 -5.18
CA GLY A 118 -10.58 26.06 -5.60
C GLY A 118 -11.35 26.78 -4.51
N TYR A 119 -11.24 26.31 -3.26
CA TYR A 119 -12.12 26.68 -2.15
C TYR A 119 -11.36 27.01 -0.86
N MET A 120 -10.10 27.44 -0.96
CA MET A 120 -9.28 27.80 0.22
C MET A 120 -9.91 28.86 1.13
N HIS A 121 -10.69 29.78 0.55
CA HIS A 121 -11.44 30.76 1.34
C HIS A 121 -12.46 30.08 2.26
N VAL A 122 -13.21 29.09 1.76
CA VAL A 122 -14.16 28.30 2.56
C VAL A 122 -13.45 27.40 3.57
N TYR A 123 -12.30 26.83 3.18
CA TYR A 123 -11.50 25.97 4.05
C TYR A 123 -10.91 26.73 5.25
N LYS A 124 -10.48 27.98 5.06
CA LYS A 124 -9.91 28.82 6.13
C LYS A 124 -10.97 29.59 6.93
N ASP A 125 -12.12 29.93 6.33
CA ASP A 125 -13.18 30.67 7.02
C ASP A 125 -14.00 29.82 8.01
N SER A 126 -13.91 28.49 7.93
CA SER A 126 -14.61 27.56 8.83
C SER A 126 -13.63 26.75 9.68
N ASP A 127 -13.78 26.80 11.01
CA ASP A 127 -13.00 25.98 11.96
C ASP A 127 -13.19 24.46 11.73
N PHE A 128 -14.27 24.06 11.05
CA PHE A 128 -14.59 22.65 10.80
C PHE A 128 -13.68 21.99 9.76
N GLY A 129 -13.22 22.74 8.74
CA GLY A 129 -12.44 22.19 7.63
C GLY A 129 -11.13 21.54 8.08
N PRO A 130 -10.26 22.28 8.79
CA PRO A 130 -8.98 21.75 9.28
C PRO A 130 -9.12 20.61 10.30
N ILE A 131 -10.14 20.65 11.17
CA ILE A 131 -10.39 19.58 12.15
C ILE A 131 -10.80 18.29 11.44
N PHE A 132 -11.68 18.39 10.44
CA PHE A 132 -12.14 17.24 9.67
C PHE A 132 -11.00 16.63 8.83
N ASP A 133 -10.18 17.46 8.15
CA ASP A 133 -9.01 16.96 7.41
C ASP A 133 -8.01 16.27 8.33
N PHE A 134 -7.79 16.80 9.54
CA PHE A 134 -6.93 16.17 10.54
C PHE A 134 -7.43 14.78 10.95
N LEU A 135 -8.72 14.65 11.29
CA LEU A 135 -9.31 13.38 11.73
C LEU A 135 -9.22 12.30 10.64
N ILE A 136 -9.57 12.65 9.39
CA ILE A 136 -9.47 11.71 8.28
C ILE A 136 -8.01 11.34 8.02
N THR A 137 -7.11 12.32 7.97
CA THR A 137 -5.69 12.07 7.72
C THR A 137 -5.11 11.14 8.80
N ALA A 138 -5.46 11.34 10.08
CA ALA A 138 -5.04 10.48 11.18
C ALA A 138 -5.54 9.02 11.04
N ILE A 139 -6.81 8.83 10.64
CA ILE A 139 -7.36 7.50 10.36
C ILE A 139 -6.62 6.84 9.18
N LEU A 140 -6.35 7.59 8.12
CA LEU A 140 -5.67 7.07 6.93
C LEU A 140 -4.19 6.73 7.20
N VAL A 141 -3.51 7.45 8.10
CA VAL A 141 -2.17 7.05 8.59
C VAL A 141 -2.21 5.68 9.25
N PHE A 142 -3.17 5.46 10.16
CA PHE A 142 -3.32 4.18 10.83
C PHE A 142 -3.65 3.05 9.84
N LEU A 143 -4.56 3.31 8.90
CA LEU A 143 -4.91 2.33 7.86
C LEU A 143 -3.74 2.01 6.93
N TRP A 144 -2.91 3.00 6.57
CA TRP A 144 -1.67 2.76 5.82
C TRP A 144 -0.69 1.87 6.58
N LEU A 145 -0.53 2.09 7.88
CA LEU A 145 0.33 1.25 8.73
C LEU A 145 -0.16 -0.20 8.72
N VAL A 146 -1.43 -0.42 9.08
CA VAL A 146 -1.99 -1.77 9.21
C VAL A 146 -2.01 -2.49 7.86
N SER A 147 -2.39 -1.80 6.78
CA SER A 147 -2.46 -2.40 5.44
C SER A 147 -1.08 -2.71 4.87
N SER A 148 -0.09 -1.84 5.09
CA SER A 148 1.29 -2.09 4.67
C SER A 148 1.92 -3.25 5.43
N SER A 149 1.65 -3.38 6.72
CA SER A 149 2.12 -4.53 7.52
C SER A 149 1.43 -5.84 7.11
N ALA A 150 0.12 -5.80 6.88
CA ALA A 150 -0.63 -6.96 6.38
C ALA A 150 -0.10 -7.42 5.01
N TRP A 151 0.15 -6.46 4.10
CA TRP A 151 0.72 -6.77 2.80
C TRP A 151 2.18 -7.23 2.89
N ALA A 152 3.01 -6.65 3.76
CA ALA A 152 4.38 -7.12 3.98
C ALA A 152 4.41 -8.61 4.39
N LYS A 153 3.51 -9.02 5.31
CA LYS A 153 3.37 -10.43 5.68
C LYS A 153 2.78 -11.28 4.55
N GLY A 154 1.77 -10.78 3.84
CA GLY A 154 1.20 -11.46 2.67
C GLY A 154 2.24 -11.72 1.57
N LEU A 155 3.07 -10.72 1.27
CA LEU A 155 4.17 -10.85 0.32
C LEU A 155 5.21 -11.89 0.76
N GLN A 156 5.50 -11.97 2.06
CA GLN A 156 6.38 -13.02 2.56
C GLN A 156 5.77 -14.41 2.36
N ASN A 157 4.47 -14.57 2.61
CA ASN A 157 3.79 -15.85 2.34
C ASN A 157 3.82 -16.21 0.85
N VAL A 158 3.68 -15.24 -0.05
CA VAL A 158 3.81 -15.46 -1.50
C VAL A 158 5.23 -15.89 -1.86
N LYS A 159 6.26 -15.25 -1.31
CA LYS A 159 7.67 -15.64 -1.50
C LYS A 159 7.93 -17.06 -1.03
N ASP A 160 7.51 -17.38 0.19
CA ASP A 160 7.72 -18.69 0.79
C ASP A 160 7.00 -19.80 -0.01
N ALA A 161 5.80 -19.53 -0.51
CA ALA A 161 5.02 -20.47 -1.33
C ALA A 161 5.59 -20.66 -2.75
N THR A 162 6.25 -19.64 -3.30
CA THR A 162 6.78 -19.65 -4.68
C THR A 162 8.27 -20.00 -4.75
N ASP A 163 8.93 -20.16 -3.60
CA ASP A 163 10.31 -20.62 -3.50
C ASP A 163 10.42 -22.15 -3.71
N THR A 164 11.63 -22.63 -4.01
CA THR A 164 11.92 -24.05 -4.18
C THR A 164 11.50 -24.87 -2.95
N GLY A 165 11.68 -24.34 -1.74
CA GLY A 165 11.22 -24.99 -0.51
C GLY A 165 9.70 -25.13 -0.42
N GLY A 166 8.94 -24.08 -0.78
CA GLY A 166 7.48 -24.11 -0.78
C GLY A 166 6.90 -25.03 -1.84
N ILE A 167 7.47 -25.03 -3.04
CA ILE A 167 7.03 -25.85 -4.17
C ILE A 167 7.34 -27.33 -3.93
N SER A 168 8.54 -27.66 -3.45
CA SER A 168 8.90 -29.04 -3.07
C SER A 168 8.05 -29.53 -1.88
N ALA A 169 7.63 -28.63 -0.98
CA ALA A 169 6.70 -28.96 0.08
C ALA A 169 5.26 -29.22 -0.42
N THR A 170 4.88 -28.65 -1.55
CA THR A 170 3.55 -28.75 -2.15
C THR A 170 3.40 -29.98 -3.04
N LEU A 171 4.43 -30.33 -3.81
CA LEU A 171 4.44 -31.52 -4.67
C LEU A 171 4.88 -32.76 -3.87
N GLU A 172 3.99 -33.72 -3.68
CA GLU A 172 4.30 -34.99 -2.99
C GLU A 172 5.42 -35.79 -3.67
N VAL A 173 5.51 -35.69 -5.01
CA VAL A 173 6.56 -36.34 -5.83
C VAL A 173 7.97 -35.86 -5.45
N CYS A 174 8.10 -34.63 -4.97
CA CYS A 174 9.38 -34.07 -4.53
C CYS A 174 9.79 -34.53 -3.12
N LYS A 175 8.87 -35.09 -2.33
CA LYS A 175 9.14 -35.58 -0.97
C LYS A 175 9.41 -37.08 -0.91
N GLY A 176 8.75 -37.86 -1.76
CA GLY A 176 8.70 -39.32 -1.65
C GLY A 176 9.62 -40.10 -2.59
N SER A 177 10.19 -39.46 -3.61
CA SER A 177 10.87 -40.13 -4.73
C SER A 177 12.29 -39.60 -4.94
N ASN A 178 13.12 -40.33 -5.70
CA ASN A 178 14.46 -39.90 -6.12
C ASN A 178 14.39 -38.81 -7.22
N ILE A 179 13.50 -37.82 -7.03
CA ILE A 179 13.17 -36.75 -7.96
C ILE A 179 13.50 -35.43 -7.26
N THR A 180 14.38 -34.65 -7.88
CA THR A 180 14.75 -33.32 -7.35
C THR A 180 13.92 -32.26 -8.04
N CYS A 181 13.28 -31.40 -7.25
CA CYS A 181 12.45 -30.31 -7.77
C CYS A 181 13.13 -28.97 -7.47
N GLU A 182 13.40 -28.20 -8.50
CA GLU A 182 14.08 -26.92 -8.38
C GLU A 182 13.35 -25.84 -9.19
N VAL A 183 13.21 -24.65 -8.63
CA VAL A 183 12.74 -23.49 -9.40
C VAL A 183 13.93 -22.94 -10.19
N THR A 184 13.92 -23.14 -11.50
CA THR A 184 15.01 -22.72 -12.38
C THR A 184 14.85 -21.29 -12.86
N GLU A 185 13.61 -20.81 -12.96
CA GLU A 185 13.32 -19.44 -13.38
C GLU A 185 12.34 -18.79 -12.38
N PHE A 186 12.77 -17.72 -11.73
CA PHE A 186 11.99 -16.98 -10.75
C PHE A 186 11.36 -15.73 -11.35
N ALA A 187 10.08 -15.50 -11.05
CA ALA A 187 9.43 -14.25 -11.34
C ALA A 187 10.08 -13.09 -10.57
N SER A 188 10.18 -11.93 -11.21
CA SER A 188 10.68 -10.73 -10.54
C SER A 188 9.66 -10.23 -9.51
N LEU A 189 9.92 -10.47 -8.22
CA LEU A 189 9.12 -9.96 -7.11
C LEU A 189 9.50 -8.51 -6.72
N ARG A 190 10.37 -7.84 -7.50
CA ARG A 190 10.90 -6.51 -7.19
C ARG A 190 9.79 -5.47 -7.04
N THR A 191 8.83 -5.48 -7.96
CA THR A 191 7.69 -4.55 -7.96
C THR A 191 6.82 -4.69 -6.69
N LEU A 192 6.67 -5.91 -6.18
CA LEU A 192 5.92 -6.17 -4.94
C LEU A 192 6.69 -5.74 -3.69
N ASN A 193 8.02 -5.88 -3.68
CA ASN A 193 8.83 -5.33 -2.59
C ASN A 193 8.77 -3.79 -2.58
N ILE A 194 8.83 -3.18 -3.76
CA ILE A 194 8.69 -1.74 -3.93
C ILE A 194 7.33 -1.27 -3.42
N SER A 195 6.23 -2.00 -3.68
CA SER A 195 4.91 -1.59 -3.18
C SER A 195 4.81 -1.57 -1.66
N VAL A 196 5.44 -2.52 -0.95
CA VAL A 196 5.53 -2.50 0.52
C VAL A 196 6.29 -1.26 1.02
N VAL A 197 7.42 -0.93 0.38
CA VAL A 197 8.21 0.26 0.72
C VAL A 197 7.39 1.54 0.49
N PHE A 198 6.68 1.65 -0.64
CA PHE A 198 5.78 2.76 -0.90
C PHE A 198 4.63 2.82 0.09
N GLY A 199 4.13 1.69 0.59
CA GLY A 199 3.13 1.65 1.66
C GLY A 199 3.59 2.34 2.94
N TYR A 200 4.78 1.98 3.44
CA TYR A 200 5.36 2.63 4.61
C TYR A 200 5.76 4.09 4.35
N LEU A 201 6.27 4.40 3.15
CA LEU A 201 6.57 5.78 2.77
C LEU A 201 5.29 6.63 2.80
N ASN A 202 4.18 6.13 2.25
CA ASN A 202 2.89 6.81 2.33
C ASN A 202 2.50 7.03 3.81
N MET A 203 2.62 6.02 4.68
CA MET A 203 2.35 6.20 6.11
C MET A 203 3.10 7.41 6.70
N PHE A 204 4.40 7.56 6.42
CA PHE A 204 5.18 8.70 6.89
C PHE A 204 4.79 10.04 6.28
N VAL A 205 4.48 10.06 4.97
CA VAL A 205 4.01 11.28 4.29
C VAL A 205 2.69 11.74 4.91
N TRP A 206 1.73 10.82 5.08
CA TRP A 206 0.43 11.10 5.68
C TRP A 206 0.56 11.52 7.16
N ALA A 207 1.49 10.93 7.92
CA ALA A 207 1.76 11.32 9.31
C ALA A 207 2.36 12.73 9.38
N SER A 208 3.26 13.07 8.45
CA SER A 208 3.82 14.41 8.33
C SER A 208 2.73 15.42 7.98
N ASN A 209 1.80 15.07 7.10
CA ASN A 209 0.65 15.90 6.77
C ASN A 209 -0.26 16.14 7.97
N ALA A 210 -0.62 15.08 8.70
CA ALA A 210 -1.43 15.18 9.92
C ALA A 210 -0.80 16.14 10.93
N TRP A 211 0.53 16.12 11.07
CA TRP A 211 1.26 17.07 11.92
C TRP A 211 1.17 18.52 11.43
N PHE A 212 1.27 18.77 10.12
CA PHE A 212 1.09 20.12 9.57
C PHE A 212 -0.32 20.64 9.77
N VAL A 213 -1.34 19.83 9.45
CA VAL A 213 -2.75 20.18 9.67
C VAL A 213 -3.03 20.44 11.16
N TYR A 214 -2.48 19.60 12.05
CA TYR A 214 -2.59 19.81 13.49
C TYR A 214 -2.04 21.16 13.95
N LYS A 215 -0.89 21.60 13.41
CA LYS A 215 -0.35 22.94 13.74
C LYS A 215 -1.22 24.09 13.24
N GLU A 216 -1.98 23.88 12.17
CA GLU A 216 -2.97 24.85 11.68
C GLU A 216 -4.27 24.84 12.49
N THR A 217 -4.60 23.76 13.20
CA THR A 217 -5.77 23.74 14.08
C THR A 217 -5.61 24.66 15.30
N ARG A 218 -6.70 25.34 15.68
CA ARG A 218 -6.70 26.30 16.81
C ARG A 218 -6.36 25.66 18.17
N TRP A 219 -6.43 24.33 18.31
CA TRP A 219 -5.98 23.62 19.52
C TRP A 219 -4.50 23.85 19.86
N HIS A 220 -3.65 24.04 18.85
CA HIS A 220 -2.25 24.41 19.06
C HIS A 220 -2.09 25.92 19.34
N SER A 221 -2.84 26.76 18.61
CA SER A 221 -2.81 28.22 18.77
C SER A 221 -3.34 28.71 20.13
N GLN A 222 -4.37 28.05 20.69
CA GLN A 222 -4.87 28.38 22.02
C GLN A 222 -3.84 28.09 23.11
N LYS A 223 -3.05 27.00 23.00
CA LYS A 223 -1.98 26.67 23.97
C LYS A 223 -0.88 27.73 24.03
N PHE A 224 -0.57 28.40 22.90
CA PHE A 224 0.35 29.54 22.87
C PHE A 224 -0.27 30.85 23.36
N SER A 225 -1.58 31.02 23.21
CA SER A 225 -2.31 32.23 23.64
C SER A 225 -2.62 32.25 25.15
N SER A 226 -2.55 31.08 25.81
CA SER A 226 -2.84 30.91 27.24
C SER A 226 -1.64 31.07 28.17
N GLN A 227 -0.47 31.53 27.68
CA GLN A 227 0.53 32.10 28.58
C GLN A 227 0.06 33.50 29.03
N PRO A 228 -0.06 33.78 30.34
CA PRO A 228 -0.45 35.11 30.79
C PRO A 228 0.68 36.08 30.48
N GLY A 229 0.50 36.91 29.46
CA GLY A 229 1.38 38.06 29.22
C GLY A 229 1.33 39.02 30.43
N PRO A 230 2.45 39.67 30.80
CA PRO A 230 2.44 40.65 31.89
C PRO A 230 1.46 41.78 31.54
N GLY A 231 0.58 42.10 32.50
CA GLY A 231 -0.52 43.03 32.33
C GLY A 231 -0.11 44.41 31.78
N ARG A 232 -0.95 44.95 30.91
CA ARG A 232 -0.93 46.35 30.47
C ARG A 232 -0.98 47.29 31.69
N GLN A 233 0.09 48.04 31.94
CA GLN A 233 0.00 49.29 32.69
C GLN A 233 -0.48 50.40 31.74
N GLN A 234 -1.69 50.91 31.98
CA GLN A 234 -2.16 52.18 31.43
C GLN A 234 -1.34 53.31 32.04
N VAL A 235 -0.67 54.10 31.20
CA VAL A 235 -0.05 55.37 31.59
C VAL A 235 -1.04 56.50 31.27
N PRO A 236 -1.36 57.42 32.20
CA PRO A 236 -2.25 58.56 31.92
C PRO A 236 -1.52 59.62 31.10
N ALA A 237 -2.27 60.30 30.21
CA ALA A 237 -1.75 61.38 29.38
C ALA A 237 -1.45 62.66 30.20
N PRO A 238 -0.32 63.36 29.95
CA PRO A 238 -0.08 64.66 30.54
C PRO A 238 -0.80 65.79 29.78
N ILE A 239 -1.21 66.80 30.54
CA ILE A 239 -1.90 68.04 30.15
C ILE A 239 -0.92 68.99 29.46
#